data_AF-A0A9D1T408-F1
#
_entry.id   AF-A0A9D1T408-F1
#
_cell.length_a   1.000
_cell.length_b   1.000
_cell.length_c   1.000
_cell.angle_alpha   90.00
_cell.angle_beta   90.00
_cell.angle_gamma   90.00
#
_symmetry.space_group_name_H-M   'P 1'
#
loop_
_entity.id
_entity.type
_entity.pdbx_description
1 polymer ?
#
loop_
_entity_poly.entity_id
_entity_poly.type
_entity_poly.pdbx_seq_one_letter_code
_entity_poly.pdbx_strand_id
1 'polypeptide(L)' 'MLQASYRFGSVITLPLDYEDITYYGNGPYDTYCDRLRGSPAALHSQTVTDSFVPYLNPQDTGNKTRVRYILLT' A
#
# COMPACT_ATOMS: atom_id res chain seq x y z
N MET A 1 -8.74 19.78 -22.56
CA MET A 1 -8.10 18.54 -22.09
C MET A 1 -8.61 18.28 -20.68
N LEU A 2 -9.34 17.19 -20.46
CA LEU A 2 -9.68 16.76 -19.10
C LEU A 2 -8.38 16.34 -18.40
N GLN A 3 -8.06 16.97 -17.28
CA GLN A 3 -6.91 16.60 -16.47
C GLN A 3 -7.21 15.22 -15.85
N ALA A 4 -6.49 14.19 -16.29
CA ALA A 4 -6.62 12.87 -15.69
C ALA A 4 -6.12 12.94 -14.24
N SER A 5 -6.99 12.63 -13.27
CA SER A 5 -6.59 12.50 -11.88
C SER A 5 -6.00 11.11 -11.65
N TYR A 6 -4.77 11.04 -11.15
CA TYR A 6 -4.05 9.78 -10.91
C TYR A 6 -4.52 9.05 -9.64
N ARG A 7 -5.08 9.78 -8.68
CA ARG A 7 -5.57 9.23 -7.40
C ARG A 7 -6.62 10.17 -6.78
N PHE A 8 -7.59 9.59 -6.09
CA PHE A 8 -8.55 10.33 -5.26
C PHE A 8 -8.63 9.67 -3.87
N GLY A 9 -8.49 10.47 -2.80
CA GLY A 9 -8.49 9.98 -1.43
C GLY A 9 -7.96 11.04 -0.44
N SER A 10 -7.75 10.61 0.80
CA SER A 10 -7.22 11.45 1.89
C SER A 10 -5.82 10.99 2.28
N VAL A 11 -5.04 11.89 2.89
CA VAL A 11 -3.72 11.61 3.47
C VAL A 11 -3.78 11.93 4.96
N ILE A 12 -3.25 11.03 5.78
CA ILE A 12 -3.13 11.19 7.23
C ILE A 12 -1.65 10.98 7.57
N THR A 13 -1.10 11.83 8.42
CA THR A 13 0.26 11.70 8.97
C THR A 13 0.17 11.25 10.43
N LEU A 14 0.91 10.22 10.80
CA LEU A 14 0.93 9.64 12.15
C LEU A 14 2.31 9.84 12.81
N PRO A 15 2.43 9.72 14.14
CA PRO A 15 3.71 9.64 14.83
C PRO A 15 4.61 8.51 14.29
N LEU A 16 5.92 8.67 14.45
CA LEU A 16 6.91 7.70 13.94
C LEU A 16 6.79 6.31 14.60
N ASP A 17 6.23 6.24 15.81
CA ASP A 17 6.11 5.00 16.57
C ASP A 17 5.17 3.96 15.90
N TYR A 18 4.34 4.37 14.94
CA TYR A 18 3.46 3.49 14.17
C TYR A 18 4.21 2.80 13.02
N GLU A 19 5.07 1.83 13.35
CA GLU A 19 5.88 1.08 12.37
C GLU A 19 5.19 -0.19 11.87
N ASP A 20 4.27 -0.78 12.63
CA ASP A 20 3.67 -2.06 12.29
C ASP A 20 2.37 -1.89 11.50
N ILE A 21 2.28 -2.56 10.35
CA ILE A 21 1.12 -2.56 9.46
C ILE A 21 0.50 -3.96 9.44
N THR A 22 -0.78 -4.06 9.79
CA THR A 22 -1.59 -5.25 9.53
C THR A 22 -2.79 -4.90 8.68
N TYR A 23 -3.05 -5.62 7.60
CA TYR A 23 -4.18 -5.34 6.71
C TYR A 23 -4.80 -6.62 6.13
N TYR A 24 -6.12 -6.56 5.87
CA TYR A 24 -6.81 -7.60 5.12
C TYR A 24 -7.09 -7.12 3.69
N GLY A 25 -6.40 -7.72 2.71
CA GLY A 25 -6.43 -7.30 1.31
C GLY A 25 -5.47 -8.10 0.43
N ASN A 26 -5.23 -7.62 -0.79
CA ASN A 26 -4.27 -8.25 -1.71
C ASN A 26 -2.83 -8.02 -1.23
N GLY A 27 -2.02 -9.07 -1.21
CA GLY A 27 -0.61 -9.00 -0.80
C GLY A 27 0.15 -10.28 -1.12
N PRO A 28 1.40 -10.43 -0.62
CA PRO A 28 2.09 -9.51 0.29
C PRO A 28 2.74 -8.31 -0.41
N TYR A 29 2.99 -8.39 -1.72
CA TYR A 29 3.67 -7.34 -2.49
C TYR A 29 2.76 -6.15 -2.86
N ASP A 30 3.36 -5.10 -3.41
CA ASP A 30 2.66 -3.94 -3.93
C ASP A 30 1.78 -4.31 -5.14
N THR A 31 0.54 -3.82 -5.14
CA THR A 31 -0.44 -4.08 -6.19
C THR A 31 -1.04 -2.79 -6.71
N TYR A 32 -1.43 -2.77 -7.98
CA TYR A 32 -2.12 -1.67 -8.65
C TYR A 32 -3.36 -2.19 -9.38
N CYS A 33 -4.24 -1.29 -9.85
CA CYS A 33 -5.52 -1.66 -10.45
C CYS A 33 -5.38 -2.55 -11.71
N ASP A 34 -4.25 -2.45 -12.40
CA ASP A 34 -3.84 -3.22 -13.58
C ASP A 34 -2.83 -4.33 -13.25
N ARG A 35 -2.24 -4.34 -12.04
CA ARG A 35 -1.24 -5.31 -11.58
C ARG A 35 -1.58 -5.84 -10.18
N LEU A 36 -2.47 -6.83 -10.12
CA LEU A 36 -2.92 -7.47 -8.87
C LEU A 36 -2.98 -9.01 -8.90
N ARG A 37 -2.64 -9.62 -10.05
CA ARG A 37 -2.64 -11.08 -10.19
C ARG A 37 -1.48 -11.69 -9.40
N GLY A 38 -1.72 -12.83 -8.75
CA GLY A 38 -0.72 -13.49 -7.90
C GLY A 38 -0.66 -12.95 -6.46
N SER A 39 -1.52 -11.99 -6.10
CA SER A 39 -1.58 -11.42 -4.75
C SER A 39 -2.87 -11.85 -4.04
N PRO A 40 -2.85 -12.93 -3.23
CA PRO A 40 -4.04 -13.42 -2.55
C PRO A 40 -4.62 -12.40 -1.57
N ALA A 41 -5.95 -12.42 -1.46
CA ALA A 41 -6.67 -11.75 -0.38
C ALA A 41 -6.48 -12.55 0.91
N ALA A 42 -5.73 -11.98 1.85
CA ALA A 42 -5.42 -12.61 3.13
C ALA A 42 -5.13 -11.54 4.19
N LEU A 43 -4.90 -11.98 5.43
CA LEU A 43 -4.34 -11.14 6.47
C LEU A 43 -2.82 -11.08 6.26
N HIS A 44 -2.29 -9.88 6.09
CA HIS A 44 -0.85 -9.62 5.91
C HIS A 44 -0.36 -8.71 7.02
N SER A 45 0.86 -8.97 7.49
CA SER A 45 1.57 -8.13 8.46
C SER A 45 2.97 -7.82 7.93
N GLN A 46 3.39 -6.57 8.06
CA GLN A 46 4.67 -6.05 7.59
C GLN A 46 5.01 -4.75 8.35
N THR A 47 6.24 -4.26 8.24
CA THR A 47 6.58 -2.92 8.74
C THR A 47 6.36 -1.84 7.68
N VAL A 48 6.34 -0.55 8.07
CA VAL A 48 6.39 0.58 7.12
C VAL A 48 7.66 0.48 6.27
N THR A 49 8.78 0.12 6.89
CA THR A 49 10.06 -0.09 6.21
C THR A 49 9.97 -1.19 5.14
N ASP A 50 9.35 -2.33 5.44
CA ASP A 50 9.16 -3.43 4.48
C ASP A 50 8.23 -3.06 3.33
N SER A 51 7.32 -2.11 3.54
CA SER A 51 6.37 -1.68 2.51
C SER A 51 7.02 -0.85 1.40
N PHE A 52 8.25 -0.36 1.59
CA PHE A 52 8.97 0.44 0.62
C PHE A 52 9.81 -0.43 -0.32
N VAL A 53 9.58 -0.30 -1.63
CA VAL A 53 10.45 -0.93 -2.64
C VAL A 53 11.50 0.09 -3.11
N PRO A 54 12.81 -0.17 -2.90
CA PRO A 54 13.89 0.75 -3.26
C PRO A 54 14.24 0.65 -4.74
N TYR A 55 13.35 1.12 -5.62
CA TYR A 55 13.66 1.25 -7.05
C TYR A 55 14.87 2.16 -7.26
N LEU A 56 15.70 1.84 -8.26
CA LEU A 56 16.90 2.64 -8.61
C LEU A 56 16.59 4.13 -8.76
N ASN A 57 15.46 4.44 -9.38
CA ASN A 57 14.88 5.77 -9.40
C ASN A 57 13.66 5.79 -8.48
N PRO A 58 13.64 6.62 -7.42
CA PRO A 58 12.51 6.72 -6.50
C PRO A 58 11.21 7.05 -7.23
N GLN A 59 10.19 6.24 -6.99
CA GLN A 59 8.89 6.26 -7.66
C GLN A 59 7.79 5.84 -6.66
N ASP A 60 6.52 5.91 -7.08
CA ASP A 60 5.41 5.40 -6.26
C ASP A 60 5.58 3.91 -5.97
N THR A 61 5.31 3.51 -4.72
CA THR A 61 5.55 2.15 -4.23
C THR A 61 4.70 1.86 -2.99
N GLY A 62 4.57 0.57 -2.65
CA GLY A 62 3.90 0.12 -1.42
C GLY A 62 2.38 0.09 -1.47
N ASN A 63 1.75 0.36 -2.62
CA ASN A 63 0.30 0.38 -2.75
C ASN A 63 -0.34 -1.00 -2.47
N LYS A 64 -1.47 -1.02 -1.76
CA LYS A 64 -2.24 -2.24 -1.46
C LYS A 64 -3.65 -2.11 -2.03
N THR A 65 -4.08 -3.08 -2.84
CA THR A 65 -5.40 -3.06 -3.48
C THR A 65 -6.43 -3.93 -2.76
N ARG A 66 -7.71 -3.60 -2.93
CA ARG A 66 -8.86 -4.35 -2.36
C ARG A 66 -8.79 -4.52 -0.84
N VAL A 67 -8.11 -3.61 -0.13
CA VAL A 67 -8.03 -3.60 1.34
C VAL A 67 -9.42 -3.35 1.93
N ARG A 68 -9.75 -4.09 3.00
CA ARG A 68 -11.00 -3.91 3.76
C ARG A 68 -10.77 -3.18 5.07
N TYR A 69 -9.64 -3.44 5.72
CA TYR A 69 -9.18 -2.72 6.90
C TYR A 69 -7.66 -2.70 6.93
N ILE A 70 -7.14 -1.70 7.63
CA ILE A 70 -5.75 -1.56 8.01
C ILE A 70 -5.70 -1.21 9.50
N LEU A 71 -4.76 -1.80 10.19
CA LEU A 71 -4.38 -1.52 11.58
C LEU A 71 -2.93 -1.05 11.55
N LEU A 72 -2.67 0.06 12.22
CA LEU A 72 -1.34 0.61 12.42
C LEU A 72 -1.08 0.62 13.93
N THR A 73 0.05 0.10 14.36
CA THR A 73 0.47 0.08 15.77
C THR A 73 1.90 0.55 15.94
#